data_AF-A0A6I2ZAD8-F1
#
_entry.id   AF-A0A6I2ZAD8-F1
#
_cell.length_a   1.000
_cell.length_b   1.000
_cell.length_c   1.000
_cell.angle_alpha   90.00
_cell.angle_beta   90.00
_cell.angle_gamma   90.00
#
_symmetry.space_group_name_H-M   'P 1'
#
loop_
_entity.id
_entity.type
_entity.pdbx_description
1 polymer ?
#
loop_
_entity_poly.entity_id
_entity_poly.type
_entity_poly.pdbx_seq_one_letter_code
_entity_poly.pdbx_strand_id
1 'polypeptide(L)'
;MTILLTLLIAAAAFLLGAFLWSFAEYLLHRFAMHELKGKGLMSNQHLEHHVRSTWSFSVTHILSWIGMLLVGALVWMPLGWIAVGPVAGIALALGWACGYFFYEYQHAVAHRRAPKNRYQRWVRQNHFQ
;
A
#
# COMPACT_ATOMS: atom_id res chain seq x y z
N MET A 1 -1.11 -25.29 -19.83
CA MET A 1 -1.53 -23.87 -19.80
C MET A 1 -0.85 -23.15 -20.96
N THR A 2 -1.59 -22.39 -21.77
CA THR A 2 -0.98 -21.63 -22.88
C THR A 2 -0.26 -20.40 -22.33
N ILE A 3 0.76 -19.90 -23.06
CA ILE A 3 1.50 -18.68 -22.68
C ILE A 3 0.53 -17.50 -22.49
N LEU A 4 -0.44 -17.36 -23.41
CA LEU A 4 -1.45 -16.31 -23.31
C LEU A 4 -2.25 -16.39 -22.01
N LEU A 5 -2.73 -17.59 -21.64
CA LEU A 5 -3.49 -17.77 -20.41
C LEU A 5 -2.64 -17.46 -19.17
N THR A 6 -1.36 -17.84 -19.17
CA THR A 6 -0.43 -17.50 -18.09
C THR A 6 -0.25 -16.00 -17.93
N LEU A 7 -0.10 -15.26 -19.04
CA LEU A 7 0.04 -13.80 -19.01
C LEU A 7 -1.22 -13.11 -18.50
N LEU A 8 -2.40 -13.59 -18.92
CA LEU A 8 -3.68 -13.04 -18.45
C LEU A 8 -3.88 -13.29 -16.94
N ILE A 9 -3.54 -14.48 -16.45
CA ILE A 9 -3.59 -14.78 -15.01
C ILE A 9 -2.64 -13.87 -14.23
N ALA A 10 -1.41 -13.72 -14.70
CA ALA A 10 -0.43 -12.85 -14.06
C ALA A 10 -0.92 -11.39 -14.00
N ALA A 11 -1.40 -10.86 -15.13
CA ALA A 11 -1.92 -9.49 -15.19
C ALA A 11 -3.12 -9.27 -14.27
N ALA A 12 -4.11 -10.18 -14.30
CA ALA A 12 -5.30 -10.08 -13.46
C ALA A 12 -4.95 -10.17 -11.96
N ALA A 13 -4.10 -11.12 -11.58
CA ALA A 13 -3.67 -11.28 -10.19
C ALA A 13 -2.86 -10.07 -9.71
N PHE A 14 -1.97 -9.53 -10.54
CA PHE A 14 -1.22 -8.32 -10.22
C PHE A 14 -2.13 -7.11 -9.99
N LEU A 15 -3.08 -6.87 -10.89
CA LEU A 15 -4.03 -5.76 -10.76
C LEU A 15 -4.91 -5.92 -9.51
N LEU A 16 -5.35 -7.15 -9.20
CA LEU A 16 -6.07 -7.45 -7.98
C LEU A 16 -5.21 -7.15 -6.74
N GLY A 17 -3.94 -7.51 -6.74
CA GLY A 17 -3.02 -7.25 -5.62
C GLY A 17 -2.85 -5.76 -5.37
N ALA A 18 -2.64 -4.98 -6.43
CA ALA A 18 -2.53 -3.53 -6.34
C ALA A 18 -3.82 -2.89 -5.81
N PHE A 19 -4.98 -3.38 -6.26
CA PHE A 19 -6.29 -2.96 -5.74
C PHE A 19 -6.46 -3.32 -4.26
N LEU A 20 -6.10 -4.53 -3.85
CA LEU A 20 -6.18 -4.96 -2.46
C LEU A 20 -5.30 -4.11 -1.54
N TRP A 21 -4.14 -3.65 -2.02
CA TRP A 21 -3.36 -2.66 -1.27
C TRP A 21 -4.15 -1.37 -1.06
N SER A 22 -4.74 -0.79 -2.11
CA SER A 22 -5.50 0.47 -1.98
C SER A 22 -6.69 0.33 -1.01
N PHE A 23 -7.31 -0.85 -0.98
CA PHE A 23 -8.35 -1.16 -0.01
C PHE A 23 -7.79 -1.29 1.42
N ALA A 24 -6.67 -2.00 1.59
CA ALA A 24 -6.01 -2.12 2.89
C ALA A 24 -5.51 -0.79 3.43
N GLU A 25 -4.94 0.06 2.58
CA GLU A 25 -4.55 1.44 2.91
C GLU A 25 -5.73 2.18 3.53
N TYR A 26 -6.89 2.21 2.87
CA TYR A 26 -8.08 2.85 3.40
C TYR A 26 -8.48 2.32 4.77
N LEU A 27 -8.52 0.99 4.94
CA LEU A 27 -8.88 0.38 6.22
C LEU A 27 -7.87 0.71 7.32
N LEU A 28 -6.57 0.61 7.03
CA LEU A 28 -5.50 0.91 7.98
C LEU A 28 -5.54 2.38 8.38
N HIS A 29 -5.63 3.28 7.40
CA HIS A 29 -5.61 4.72 7.61
C HIS A 29 -6.81 5.18 8.42
N ARG A 30 -8.02 4.73 8.05
CA ARG A 30 -9.24 5.06 8.77
C ARG A 30 -9.25 4.44 10.17
N PHE A 31 -9.20 3.11 10.27
CA PHE A 31 -9.53 2.41 11.50
C PHE A 31 -8.34 2.24 12.44
N ALA A 32 -7.17 1.93 11.90
CA ALA A 32 -6.00 1.64 12.73
C ALA A 32 -5.10 2.86 12.95
N MET A 33 -5.24 3.93 12.16
CA MET A 33 -4.48 5.16 12.34
C MET A 33 -5.31 6.32 12.89
N HIS A 34 -6.52 6.58 12.40
CA HIS A 34 -7.35 7.69 12.89
C HIS A 34 -8.29 7.31 14.05
N GLU A 35 -9.09 6.24 13.93
CA GLU A 35 -10.11 5.89 14.93
C GLU A 35 -9.51 5.48 16.30
N LEU A 36 -8.26 5.03 16.35
CA LEU A 36 -7.57 4.67 17.60
C LEU A 36 -7.05 5.87 18.40
N LYS A 37 -7.12 7.10 17.87
CA LYS A 37 -6.82 8.36 18.58
C LYS A 37 -5.47 8.35 19.33
N GLY A 38 -4.42 7.85 18.69
CA GLY A 38 -3.06 7.80 19.21
C GLY A 38 -2.74 6.55 20.03
N LYS A 39 -3.68 5.61 20.17
CA LYS A 39 -3.43 4.33 20.85
C LYS A 39 -2.71 3.36 19.91
N GLY A 40 -1.57 2.86 20.35
CA GLY A 40 -0.71 1.96 19.58
C GLY A 40 0.22 2.70 18.62
N LEU A 41 1.28 2.01 18.19
CA LEU A 41 2.36 2.59 17.41
C LEU A 41 1.87 3.25 16.12
N MET A 42 1.00 2.58 15.37
CA MET A 42 0.56 3.05 14.05
C MET A 42 -0.27 4.34 14.13
N SER A 43 -1.25 4.39 15.05
CA SER A 43 -2.06 5.60 15.27
C SER A 43 -1.25 6.75 15.83
N ASN A 44 -0.38 6.49 16.82
CA ASN A 44 0.47 7.51 17.39
C ASN A 44 1.39 8.15 16.33
N GLN A 45 2.11 7.34 15.56
CA GLN A 45 3.04 7.83 14.54
C GLN A 45 2.33 8.56 13.40
N HIS A 46 1.15 8.11 13.00
CA HIS A 46 0.36 8.77 11.95
C HIS A 46 -0.19 10.13 12.40
N LEU A 47 -0.69 10.25 13.62
CA LEU A 47 -1.16 11.55 14.14
C LEU A 47 -0.01 12.53 14.36
N GLU A 48 1.14 12.07 14.86
CA GLU A 48 2.35 12.91 14.97
C GLU A 48 2.82 13.41 13.61
N HIS A 49 2.72 12.57 12.57
CA HIS A 49 3.03 12.91 11.19
C HIS A 49 2.13 14.02 10.65
N HIS A 50 0.84 14.02 10.98
CA HIS A 50 -0.08 15.12 10.66
C HIS A 50 0.32 16.45 11.33
N VAL A 51 0.74 16.40 12.60
CA VAL A 51 1.17 17.60 13.34
C VAL A 51 2.44 18.20 12.76
N ARG A 52 3.47 17.37 12.51
CA ARG A 52 4.75 17.86 11.99
C ARG A 52 4.72 18.13 10.49
N SER A 53 3.86 17.43 9.75
CA SER A 53 3.72 17.53 8.30
C SER A 53 5.02 17.30 7.51
N THR A 54 6.05 16.72 8.14
CA THR A 54 7.35 16.43 7.52
C THR A 54 7.41 14.98 7.08
N TRP A 55 7.95 14.71 5.89
CA TRP A 55 8.28 13.35 5.46
C TRP A 55 9.78 13.10 5.53
N SER A 56 10.17 12.03 6.22
CA SER A 56 11.51 11.46 6.20
C SER A 56 11.44 9.93 6.19
N PHE A 57 12.31 9.28 5.43
CA PHE A 57 12.37 7.83 5.43
C PHE A 57 13.03 7.36 6.73
N SER A 58 12.23 6.81 7.64
CA SER A 58 12.62 6.49 9.01
C SER A 58 12.45 5.00 9.32
N VAL A 59 12.85 4.59 10.53
CA VAL A 59 12.68 3.21 11.01
C VAL A 59 11.22 2.76 10.97
N THR A 60 10.27 3.66 11.23
CA THR A 60 8.84 3.31 11.16
C THR A 60 8.40 2.96 9.74
N HIS A 61 8.97 3.62 8.72
CA HIS A 61 8.74 3.25 7.32
C HIS A 61 9.29 1.85 7.04
N ILE A 62 10.49 1.52 7.54
CA ILE A 62 11.07 0.18 7.40
C ILE A 62 10.15 -0.87 8.03
N LEU A 63 9.58 -0.60 9.21
CA LEU A 63 8.60 -1.49 9.84
C LEU A 63 7.33 -1.65 9.00
N SER A 64 6.82 -0.58 8.39
CA SER A 64 5.68 -0.64 7.47
C SER A 64 5.99 -1.48 6.22
N TRP A 65 7.17 -1.33 5.63
CA TRP A 65 7.65 -2.15 4.51
C TRP A 65 7.73 -3.63 4.90
N ILE A 66 8.32 -3.95 6.05
CA ILE A 66 8.41 -5.33 6.55
C ILE A 66 7.01 -5.91 6.75
N GLY A 67 6.11 -5.19 7.44
CA GLY A 67 4.73 -5.65 7.67
C GLY A 67 3.98 -5.89 6.36
N MET A 68 4.08 -4.96 5.41
CA MET A 68 3.49 -5.08 4.08
C MET A 68 4.03 -6.31 3.32
N LEU A 69 5.36 -6.51 3.32
CA LEU A 69 5.99 -7.63 2.63
C LEU A 69 5.62 -8.96 3.27
N LEU A 70 5.53 -9.03 4.59
CA LEU A 70 5.08 -10.22 5.32
C LEU A 70 3.63 -10.58 4.96
N VAL A 71 2.72 -9.59 4.88
CA VAL A 71 1.34 -9.85 4.43
C VAL A 71 1.33 -10.34 2.97
N GLY A 72 2.10 -9.69 2.08
CA GLY A 72 2.22 -10.14 0.69
C GLY A 72 2.73 -11.57 0.56
N ALA A 73 3.79 -11.91 1.29
CA ALA A 73 4.48 -13.20 1.18
C ALA A 73 3.77 -14.34 1.95
N LEU A 74 3.17 -14.06 3.10
CA LEU A 74 2.59 -15.09 3.98
C LEU A 74 1.08 -15.21 3.84
N VAL A 75 0.40 -14.20 3.26
CA VAL A 75 -1.05 -14.22 3.06
C VAL A 75 -1.38 -14.26 1.58
N TRP A 76 -1.04 -13.21 0.83
CA TRP A 76 -1.51 -13.09 -0.55
C TRP A 76 -0.86 -14.10 -1.49
N MET A 77 0.45 -14.32 -1.40
CA MET A 77 1.14 -15.29 -2.25
C MET A 77 0.60 -16.72 -2.06
N PRO A 78 0.49 -17.28 -0.83
CA PRO A 78 -0.09 -18.60 -0.63
C PRO A 78 -1.54 -18.70 -1.09
N LEU A 79 -2.37 -17.69 -0.82
CA LEU A 79 -3.78 -17.70 -1.23
C LEU A 79 -3.93 -17.73 -2.76
N GLY A 80 -3.21 -16.87 -3.48
CA GLY A 80 -3.23 -16.88 -4.95
C GLY A 80 -2.63 -18.16 -5.53
N TRP A 81 -1.59 -18.70 -4.87
CA TRP A 81 -0.97 -19.97 -5.27
C TRP A 81 -1.95 -21.12 -5.15
N ILE A 82 -2.60 -21.29 -4.00
CA ILE A 82 -3.52 -22.40 -3.75
C ILE A 82 -4.78 -22.27 -4.60
N ALA A 83 -5.31 -21.06 -4.77
CA ALA A 83 -6.57 -20.85 -5.47
C ALA A 83 -6.46 -21.02 -7.00
N VAL A 84 -5.35 -20.60 -7.61
CA VAL A 84 -5.21 -20.55 -9.09
C VAL A 84 -3.90 -21.15 -9.57
N GLY A 85 -2.80 -20.96 -8.84
CA GLY A 85 -1.50 -21.54 -9.14
C GLY A 85 -0.33 -20.59 -8.86
N PRO A 86 0.92 -21.07 -8.96
CA PRO A 86 2.11 -20.32 -8.53
C PRO A 86 2.24 -18.93 -9.15
N VAL A 87 1.93 -18.82 -10.46
CA VAL A 87 1.99 -17.54 -11.20
C VAL A 87 1.02 -16.52 -10.61
N ALA A 88 -0.20 -16.92 -10.27
CA ALA A 88 -1.19 -16.04 -9.66
C ALA A 88 -0.74 -15.59 -8.27
N GLY A 89 -0.22 -16.51 -7.44
CA GLY A 89 0.29 -16.18 -6.11
C GLY A 89 1.42 -15.15 -6.15
N ILE A 90 2.43 -15.37 -6.99
CA ILE A 90 3.56 -14.44 -7.15
C ILE A 90 3.07 -13.08 -7.67
N ALA A 91 2.26 -13.08 -8.74
CA ALA A 91 1.77 -11.85 -9.33
C ALA A 91 0.88 -11.04 -8.37
N LEU A 92 0.04 -11.71 -7.58
CA LEU A 92 -0.81 -11.08 -6.56
C LEU A 92 0.03 -10.37 -5.49
N ALA A 93 1.05 -11.03 -4.97
CA ALA A 93 1.95 -10.44 -3.97
C ALA A 93 2.79 -9.29 -4.54
N LEU A 94 3.25 -9.40 -5.79
CA LEU A 94 3.94 -8.30 -6.47
C LEU A 94 3.01 -7.11 -6.70
N GLY A 95 1.77 -7.35 -7.11
CA GLY A 95 0.75 -6.30 -7.25
C GLY A 95 0.52 -5.55 -5.94
N TRP A 96 0.36 -6.29 -4.83
CA TRP A 96 0.26 -5.75 -3.49
C TRP A 96 1.44 -4.84 -3.11
N ALA A 97 2.67 -5.32 -3.32
CA ALA A 97 3.88 -4.55 -3.03
C ALA A 97 4.02 -3.31 -3.93
N CYS A 98 3.67 -3.41 -5.21
CA CYS A 98 3.67 -2.28 -6.14
C CYS A 98 2.61 -1.24 -5.76
N GLY A 99 1.43 -1.67 -5.29
CA GLY A 99 0.42 -0.79 -4.73
C GLY A 99 0.97 0.00 -3.54
N TYR A 100 1.61 -0.68 -2.59
CA TYR A 100 2.27 -0.03 -1.45
C TYR A 100 3.31 1.00 -1.88
N PHE A 101 4.19 0.62 -2.80
CA PHE A 101 5.21 1.52 -3.31
C PHE A 101 4.59 2.77 -3.94
N PHE A 102 3.53 2.60 -4.73
CA PHE A 102 2.84 3.73 -5.35
C PHE A 102 2.23 4.66 -4.30
N TYR A 103 1.56 4.10 -3.28
CA TYR A 103 1.06 4.85 -2.12
C TYR A 103 2.18 5.65 -1.46
N GLU A 104 3.27 4.99 -1.06
CA GLU A 104 4.37 5.63 -0.32
C GLU A 104 5.07 6.72 -1.16
N TYR A 105 5.21 6.48 -2.47
CA TYR A 105 5.73 7.49 -3.39
C TYR A 105 4.81 8.72 -3.46
N GLN A 106 3.51 8.51 -3.64
CA GLN A 106 2.53 9.60 -3.72
C GLN A 106 2.44 10.36 -2.39
N HIS A 107 2.50 9.64 -1.27
CA HIS A 107 2.61 10.16 0.08
C HIS A 107 3.83 11.08 0.20
N ALA A 108 5.03 10.57 -0.11
CA ALA A 108 6.27 11.35 -0.07
C ALA A 108 6.23 12.60 -0.97
N VAL A 109 5.66 12.47 -2.17
CA VAL A 109 5.51 13.60 -3.11
C VAL A 109 4.59 14.69 -2.55
N ALA A 110 3.48 14.32 -1.89
CA ALA A 110 2.54 15.28 -1.30
C ALA A 110 3.19 16.16 -0.22
N HIS A 111 4.16 15.62 0.52
CA HIS A 111 4.94 16.37 1.52
C HIS A 111 6.08 17.20 0.91
N ARG A 112 6.76 16.67 -0.11
CA ARG A 112 8.05 17.24 -0.56
C ARG A 112 7.93 18.23 -1.70
N ARG A 113 6.83 18.24 -2.44
CA ARG A 113 6.71 18.99 -3.69
C ARG A 113 5.35 19.67 -3.83
N ALA A 114 5.33 20.80 -4.52
CA ALA A 114 4.08 21.43 -4.94
C ALA A 114 3.35 20.53 -5.97
N PRO A 115 2.01 20.43 -5.90
CA PRO A 115 1.24 19.61 -6.84
C PRO A 115 1.32 20.20 -8.26
N LYS A 116 1.64 19.36 -9.25
CA LYS A 116 1.79 19.76 -10.66
C LYS A 116 0.53 19.53 -11.49
N ASN A 117 -0.41 18.73 -11.00
CA ASN A 117 -1.64 18.39 -11.72
C ASN A 117 -2.83 18.26 -10.76
N ARG A 118 -4.04 18.10 -11.33
CA ARG A 118 -5.30 18.01 -10.58
C ARG A 118 -5.30 16.84 -9.59
N TYR A 119 -4.77 15.70 -9.99
CA TYR A 119 -4.70 14.50 -9.14
C TYR A 119 -3.81 14.74 -7.92
N GLN A 120 -2.59 15.26 -8.10
CA GLN A 120 -1.68 15.57 -7.00
C GLN A 120 -2.26 16.63 -6.05
N ARG A 121 -3.01 17.60 -6.58
CA ARG A 121 -3.72 18.60 -5.76
C ARG A 121 -4.79 17.93 -4.91
N TRP A 122 -5.60 17.06 -5.51
CA TRP A 122 -6.63 16.30 -4.80
C TRP A 122 -6.02 15.41 -3.72
N VAL A 123 -4.98 14.62 -4.02
CA VAL A 123 -4.27 13.80 -3.02
C VAL A 123 -3.80 14.67 -1.88
N ARG A 124 -3.10 15.77 -2.17
CA ARG A 124 -2.56 16.64 -1.13
C ARG A 124 -3.64 17.27 -0.24
N GLN A 125 -4.76 17.69 -0.82
CA GLN A 125 -5.87 18.28 -0.08
C GLN A 125 -6.58 17.31 0.86
N ASN A 126 -6.63 16.02 0.51
CA ASN A 126 -7.27 14.98 1.32
C ASN A 126 -6.28 14.29 2.27
N HIS A 127 -4.99 14.36 1.97
CA HIS A 127 -3.92 13.72 2.76
C HIS A 127 -3.63 14.44 4.09
N PHE A 128 -3.72 15.77 4.10
CA PHE A 128 -3.37 16.61 5.26
C PHE A 128 -4.55 17.00 6.17
N GLN A 129 -5.70 16.33 6.02
CA GLN A 129 -6.90 16.61 6.81
C GLN A 129 -6.90 15.88 8.14
#